data_AF-A0A7T1I364-F1
#
_entry.id   AF-A0A7T1I364-F1
#
_cell.length_a   1.000
_cell.length_b   1.000
_cell.length_c   1.000
_cell.angle_alpha   90.00
_cell.angle_beta   90.00
_cell.angle_gamma   90.00
#
_symmetry.space_group_name_H-M   'P 1'
#
loop_
_entity.id
_entity.type
_entity.pdbx_description
1 polymer ?
#
loop_
_entity_poly.entity_id
_entity_poly.type
_entity_poly.pdbx_seq_one_letter_code
_entity_poly.pdbx_strand_id
1 'polypeptide(L)'
;MNPPLKDAAAERRRQLAAQLLRGESVMVTQQGAIQPLGSNASSGSAAITVPEGKLAAPSLYWYERDPQLFQGELEAMNHFFPQFRPDRLPDGRMSWLGSLASGLPGSERIWHLQLVYDHDHPHNNDYGGSISVFSIEPDLLTLEAQLGESIPHTLRHPDGGLSLCTVEAGSFRSDRNRSSTAASSLAWAAKWIAAFELWMLGDLSSEQFRGHHI
;
A
#
# COMPACT_ATOMS: atom_id res chain seq x y z
N MET A 1 -6.72 38.98 42.53
CA MET A 1 -6.05 37.78 41.98
C MET A 1 -6.94 37.22 40.89
N ASN A 2 -6.53 37.29 39.63
CA ASN A 2 -7.31 36.78 38.48
C ASN A 2 -7.01 35.28 38.29
N PRO A 3 -8.03 34.40 38.14
CA PRO A 3 -7.80 32.99 37.80
C PRO A 3 -7.30 32.84 36.33
N PRO A 4 -6.65 31.72 35.97
CA PRO A 4 -5.77 31.66 34.82
C PRO A 4 -6.52 31.42 33.50
N LEU A 5 -6.59 32.46 32.65
CA LEU A 5 -7.14 32.42 31.28
C LEU A 5 -6.51 31.34 30.35
N LYS A 6 -5.34 30.79 30.69
CA LYS A 6 -4.63 29.80 29.85
C LYS A 6 -5.34 28.44 29.78
N ASP A 7 -6.04 28.04 30.83
CA ASP A 7 -6.64 26.70 30.94
C ASP A 7 -7.96 26.61 30.14
N ALA A 8 -8.80 27.64 30.25
CA ALA A 8 -10.06 27.74 29.51
C ALA A 8 -9.84 27.81 27.98
N ALA A 9 -8.79 28.50 27.54
CA ALA A 9 -8.44 28.57 26.11
C ALA A 9 -7.91 27.23 25.57
N ALA A 10 -7.15 26.47 26.38
CA ALA A 10 -6.68 25.15 26.01
C ALA A 10 -7.83 24.14 25.93
N GLU A 11 -8.74 24.19 26.88
CA GLU A 11 -9.92 23.32 26.91
C GLU A 11 -10.84 23.60 25.71
N ARG A 12 -11.04 24.87 25.36
CA ARG A 12 -11.81 25.25 24.17
C ARG A 12 -11.17 24.74 22.87
N ARG A 13 -9.83 24.73 22.76
CA ARG A 13 -9.13 24.14 21.61
C ARG A 13 -9.32 22.62 21.54
N ARG A 14 -9.27 21.91 22.67
CA ARG A 14 -9.51 20.45 22.70
C ARG A 14 -10.93 20.10 22.29
N GLN A 15 -11.92 20.84 22.78
CA GLN A 15 -13.32 20.63 22.43
C GLN A 15 -13.55 20.85 20.93
N LEU A 16 -13.00 21.93 20.36
CA LEU A 16 -13.09 22.19 18.92
C LEU A 16 -12.38 21.09 18.10
N ALA A 17 -11.19 20.67 18.51
CA ALA A 17 -10.47 19.59 17.83
C ALA A 17 -11.28 18.28 17.84
N ALA A 18 -11.90 17.92 18.97
CA ALA A 18 -12.72 16.73 19.07
C ALA A 18 -13.98 16.79 18.18
N GLN A 19 -14.61 17.96 18.05
CA GLN A 19 -15.75 18.16 17.15
C GLN A 19 -15.35 18.03 15.68
N LEU A 20 -14.24 18.66 15.28
CA LEU A 20 -13.71 18.58 13.91
C LEU A 20 -13.28 17.16 13.54
N LEU A 21 -12.69 16.41 14.47
CA LEU A 21 -12.31 15.00 14.26
C LEU A 21 -13.51 14.08 14.07
N ARG A 22 -14.65 14.40 14.69
CA ARG A 22 -15.91 13.66 14.51
C ARG A 22 -16.68 14.06 13.25
N GLY A 23 -16.23 15.10 12.53
CA GLY A 23 -16.87 15.59 11.32
C GLY A 23 -18.17 16.35 11.59
N GLU A 24 -18.38 16.82 12.83
CA GLU A 24 -19.60 17.52 13.22
C GLU A 24 -19.74 18.87 12.50
N SER A 25 -20.98 19.33 12.34
CA SER A 25 -21.27 20.63 11.73
C SER A 25 -20.67 21.78 12.53
N VAL A 26 -20.03 22.73 11.85
CA VAL A 26 -19.44 23.93 12.46
C VAL A 26 -19.89 25.20 11.75
N MET A 27 -19.89 26.31 12.48
CA MET A 27 -20.20 27.62 11.95
C MET A 27 -18.91 28.41 11.68
N VAL A 28 -18.82 29.05 10.52
CA VAL A 28 -17.73 29.97 10.18
C VAL A 28 -18.29 31.39 10.10
N THR A 29 -17.75 32.29 10.93
CA THR A 29 -18.16 33.72 10.94
C THR A 29 -17.56 34.49 9.75
N GLN A 30 -18.05 35.69 9.47
CA GLN A 30 -17.49 36.56 8.42
C GLN A 30 -16.01 36.91 8.64
N GLN A 31 -15.54 36.85 9.88
CA GLN A 31 -14.13 37.07 10.26
C GLN A 31 -13.29 35.79 10.14
N GLY A 32 -13.87 34.68 9.63
CA GLY A 32 -13.18 33.39 9.50
C GLY A 32 -13.02 32.61 10.80
N ALA A 33 -13.71 33.00 11.88
CA ALA A 33 -13.65 32.28 13.15
C ALA A 33 -14.57 31.05 13.13
N ILE A 34 -14.09 29.92 13.67
CA ILE A 34 -14.85 28.67 13.78
C ILE A 34 -15.55 28.61 15.13
N GLN A 35 -16.85 28.32 15.13
CA GLN A 35 -17.68 28.19 16.33
C GLN A 35 -18.56 26.93 16.27
N PRO A 36 -18.85 26.29 17.42
CA PRO A 36 -19.81 25.20 17.49
C PRO A 36 -21.21 25.67 17.09
N LEU A 37 -21.94 24.83 16.35
CA LEU A 37 -23.32 25.09 16.00
C LEU A 37 -24.19 25.18 17.27
N GLY A 38 -24.92 26.29 17.46
CA GLY A 38 -25.74 26.53 18.66
C GLY A 38 -25.06 27.32 19.79
N SER A 39 -23.81 27.73 19.63
CA SER A 39 -23.25 28.79 20.49
C SER A 39 -23.94 30.12 20.18
N ASN A 40 -24.33 30.88 21.21
CA ASN A 40 -25.05 32.16 21.07
C ASN A 40 -24.28 33.13 20.17
N ALA A 41 -24.55 33.07 18.87
CA ALA A 41 -24.10 34.05 17.91
C ALA A 41 -24.70 35.38 18.35
N SER A 42 -23.86 36.31 18.79
CA SER A 42 -24.23 37.72 18.90
C SER A 42 -24.85 38.11 17.56
N SER A 43 -26.14 38.41 17.57
CA SER A 43 -26.94 38.60 16.36
C SER A 43 -26.29 39.66 15.47
N GLY A 44 -25.87 39.27 14.25
CA GLY A 44 -25.49 40.26 13.25
C GLY A 44 -24.50 39.83 12.18
N SER A 45 -23.76 38.74 12.32
CA SER A 45 -22.83 38.30 11.27
C SER A 45 -23.42 37.13 10.48
N ALA A 46 -23.66 37.30 9.18
CA ALA A 46 -24.04 36.19 8.30
C ALA A 46 -22.96 35.10 8.39
N ALA A 47 -23.32 33.92 8.86
CA ALA A 47 -22.38 32.84 9.09
C ALA A 47 -22.67 31.68 8.13
N ILE A 48 -21.63 31.09 7.57
CA ILE A 48 -21.76 29.91 6.73
C ILE A 48 -21.78 28.70 7.67
N THR A 49 -22.84 27.91 7.57
CA THR A 49 -22.87 26.59 8.24
C THR A 49 -22.13 25.61 7.34
N VAL A 50 -21.06 25.03 7.86
CA VAL A 50 -20.40 23.89 7.23
C VAL A 50 -21.16 22.65 7.69
N PRO A 51 -21.85 21.93 6.78
CA PRO A 51 -22.60 20.74 7.14
C PRO A 51 -21.65 19.64 7.64
N GLU A 52 -22.22 18.63 8.28
CA GLU A 52 -21.50 17.42 8.69
C GLU A 52 -20.75 16.81 7.50
N GLY A 53 -19.46 16.54 7.68
CA GLY A 53 -18.60 16.08 6.60
C GLY A 53 -17.12 16.17 6.94
N LYS A 54 -16.32 15.32 6.28
CA LYS A 54 -14.85 15.42 6.33
C LYS A 54 -14.38 16.42 5.28
N LEU A 55 -13.33 17.19 5.59
CA LEU A 55 -12.62 17.93 4.55
C LEU A 55 -12.20 16.95 3.46
N ALA A 56 -12.26 17.39 2.20
CA ALA A 56 -11.84 16.58 1.06
C ALA A 56 -10.35 16.30 1.12
N ALA A 57 -9.96 15.26 1.86
CA ALA A 57 -8.76 14.51 1.56
C ALA A 57 -9.20 13.49 0.50
N PRO A 58 -8.63 13.48 -0.72
CA PRO A 58 -8.65 12.24 -1.49
C PRO A 58 -8.07 11.18 -0.55
N SER A 59 -8.81 10.12 -0.25
CA SER A 59 -8.31 9.12 0.69
C SER A 59 -6.90 8.74 0.26
N LEU A 60 -5.93 8.78 1.19
CA LEU A 60 -4.55 8.38 0.93
C LEU A 60 -4.50 6.96 0.35
N TYR A 61 -5.52 6.15 0.61
CA TYR A 61 -5.59 4.75 0.26
C TYR A 61 -6.48 4.52 -0.96
N TRP A 62 -5.90 3.93 -2.01
CA TRP A 62 -6.61 3.63 -3.25
C TRP A 62 -7.87 2.79 -3.07
N TYR A 63 -7.84 1.83 -2.14
CA TYR A 63 -8.95 0.89 -1.92
C TYR A 63 -10.18 1.55 -1.28
N GLU A 64 -10.02 2.73 -0.67
CA GLU A 64 -11.14 3.55 -0.21
C GLU A 64 -11.65 4.48 -1.32
N ARG A 65 -10.75 4.95 -2.20
CA ARG A 65 -11.10 5.80 -3.34
C ARG A 65 -11.85 5.03 -4.43
N ASP A 66 -11.49 3.77 -4.65
CA ASP A 66 -12.08 2.89 -5.66
C ASP A 66 -12.47 1.52 -5.07
N PRO A 67 -13.63 1.43 -4.39
CA PRO A 67 -14.10 0.17 -3.79
C PRO A 67 -14.36 -0.95 -4.80
N GLN A 68 -14.65 -0.62 -6.07
CA GLN A 68 -14.86 -1.61 -7.12
C GLN A 68 -13.54 -2.28 -7.51
N LEU A 69 -12.47 -1.49 -7.67
CA LEU A 69 -11.14 -2.03 -7.89
C LEU A 69 -10.71 -2.93 -6.73
N PHE A 70 -10.95 -2.50 -5.49
CA PHE A 70 -10.62 -3.30 -4.31
C PHE A 70 -11.37 -4.62 -4.27
N GLN A 71 -12.68 -4.60 -4.57
CA GLN A 71 -13.48 -5.83 -4.65
C GLN A 71 -12.95 -6.78 -5.75
N GLY A 72 -12.56 -6.24 -6.90
CA GLY A 72 -11.94 -7.02 -7.98
C GLY A 72 -10.62 -7.68 -7.56
N GLU A 73 -9.78 -6.98 -6.79
CA GLU A 73 -8.55 -7.57 -6.20
C GLU A 73 -8.87 -8.73 -5.25
N LEU A 74 -9.84 -8.56 -4.36
CA LEU A 74 -10.26 -9.62 -3.44
C LEU A 74 -10.76 -10.85 -4.19
N GLU A 75 -11.57 -10.67 -5.24
CA GLU A 75 -12.09 -11.76 -6.06
C GLU A 75 -10.99 -12.48 -6.83
N ALA A 76 -10.09 -11.74 -7.47
CA ALA A 76 -8.97 -12.31 -8.20
C ALA A 76 -8.05 -13.12 -7.28
N MET A 77 -7.69 -12.57 -6.12
CA MET A 77 -6.83 -13.24 -5.15
C MET A 77 -7.49 -14.47 -4.55
N ASN A 78 -8.77 -14.39 -4.17
CA ASN A 78 -9.50 -15.57 -3.66
C ASN A 78 -9.65 -16.66 -4.72
N HIS A 79 -9.73 -16.31 -6.00
CA HIS A 79 -9.86 -17.28 -7.08
C HIS A 79 -8.53 -17.96 -7.41
N PHE A 80 -7.45 -17.19 -7.62
CA PHE A 80 -6.17 -17.72 -8.11
C PHE A 80 -5.19 -18.12 -6.99
N PHE A 81 -5.23 -17.42 -5.86
CA PHE A 81 -4.29 -17.59 -4.75
C PHE A 81 -5.02 -17.57 -3.39
N PRO A 82 -5.98 -18.50 -3.13
CA PRO A 82 -6.82 -18.49 -1.92
C PRO A 82 -6.04 -18.65 -0.61
N GLN A 83 -4.77 -19.06 -0.67
CA GLN A 83 -3.85 -19.16 0.46
C GLN A 83 -3.27 -17.80 0.88
N PHE A 84 -3.38 -16.77 0.05
CA PHE A 84 -2.99 -15.41 0.41
C PHE A 84 -4.13 -14.71 1.14
N ARG A 85 -3.78 -13.97 2.20
CA ARG A 85 -4.72 -13.22 3.04
C ARG A 85 -4.45 -11.73 2.94
N PRO A 86 -5.50 -10.90 2.87
CA PRO A 86 -5.32 -9.46 2.90
C PRO A 86 -4.79 -9.03 4.26
N ASP A 87 -3.90 -8.06 4.26
CA ASP A 87 -3.24 -7.50 5.42
C ASP A 87 -3.07 -5.98 5.25
N ARG A 88 -2.61 -5.30 6.30
CA ARG A 88 -2.30 -3.87 6.27
C ARG A 88 -1.01 -3.58 7.01
N LEU A 89 -0.13 -2.83 6.36
CA LEU A 89 1.06 -2.30 7.00
C LEU A 89 0.70 -1.21 8.02
N PRO A 90 1.59 -0.91 8.99
CA PRO A 90 1.35 0.15 9.98
C PRO A 90 1.14 1.55 9.39
N ASP A 91 1.65 1.80 8.18
CA ASP A 91 1.43 3.05 7.43
C ASP A 91 0.06 3.09 6.70
N GLY A 92 -0.68 1.98 6.73
CA GLY A 92 -2.00 1.81 6.14
C GLY A 92 -1.99 1.33 4.69
N ARG A 93 -0.82 1.08 4.09
CA ARG A 93 -0.74 0.40 2.80
C ARG A 93 -1.39 -0.98 2.89
N MET A 94 -2.18 -1.29 1.87
CA MET A 94 -2.73 -2.62 1.73
C MET A 94 -1.61 -3.59 1.37
N SER A 95 -1.67 -4.79 1.92
CA SER A 95 -0.77 -5.88 1.58
C SER A 95 -1.50 -7.21 1.45
N TRP A 96 -0.81 -8.18 0.87
CA TRP A 96 -1.19 -9.59 0.95
C TRP A 96 -0.06 -10.38 1.58
N LEU A 97 -0.41 -11.33 2.46
CA LEU A 97 0.52 -12.27 3.05
C LEU A 97 0.11 -13.69 2.70
N GLY A 98 1.07 -14.51 2.30
CA GLY A 98 0.81 -15.90 1.98
C GLY A 98 2.07 -16.65 1.61
N SER A 99 1.87 -17.86 1.09
CA SER A 99 2.97 -18.72 0.70
C SER A 99 2.76 -19.37 -0.66
N LEU A 100 3.86 -19.62 -1.36
CA LEU A 100 3.92 -20.38 -2.61
C LEU A 100 4.91 -21.53 -2.46
N ALA A 101 4.56 -22.71 -2.95
CA ALA A 101 5.57 -23.71 -3.26
C ALA A 101 6.27 -23.31 -4.57
N SER A 102 7.57 -23.58 -4.69
CA SER A 102 8.29 -23.24 -5.92
C SER A 102 7.81 -24.01 -7.15
N GLY A 103 7.17 -25.18 -6.94
CA GLY A 103 6.61 -26.01 -7.99
C GLY A 103 7.66 -26.73 -8.84
N LEU A 104 8.95 -26.58 -8.50
CA LEU A 104 10.03 -27.28 -9.18
C LEU A 104 10.05 -28.77 -8.76
N PRO A 105 10.18 -29.70 -9.72
CA PRO A 105 10.32 -31.12 -9.41
C PRO A 105 11.49 -31.36 -8.45
N GLY A 106 11.21 -31.96 -7.30
CA GLY A 106 12.22 -32.26 -6.27
C GLY A 106 12.52 -31.12 -5.30
N SER A 107 11.87 -29.96 -5.42
CA SER A 107 11.92 -28.89 -4.43
C SER A 107 10.68 -28.90 -3.54
N GLU A 108 10.88 -29.02 -2.23
CA GLU A 108 9.82 -28.84 -1.23
C GLU A 108 9.87 -27.42 -0.61
N ARG A 109 10.61 -26.49 -1.23
CA ARG A 109 10.79 -25.16 -0.68
C ARG A 109 9.49 -24.36 -0.76
N ILE A 110 9.10 -23.82 0.40
CA ILE A 110 7.98 -22.90 0.55
C ILE A 110 8.55 -21.49 0.64
N TRP A 111 7.98 -20.58 -0.15
CA TRP A 111 8.28 -19.17 -0.17
C TRP A 111 7.17 -18.42 0.56
N HIS A 112 7.53 -17.70 1.61
CA HIS A 112 6.63 -16.78 2.32
C HIS A 112 6.78 -15.40 1.70
N LEU A 113 5.69 -14.87 1.15
CA LEU A 113 5.71 -13.63 0.38
C LEU A 113 4.79 -12.57 1.00
N GLN A 114 5.20 -11.32 0.87
CA GLN A 114 4.36 -10.15 1.13
C GLN A 114 4.25 -9.30 -0.13
N LEU A 115 3.01 -9.02 -0.55
CA LEU A 115 2.76 -8.05 -1.62
C LEU A 115 2.32 -6.75 -0.98
N VAL A 116 2.91 -5.64 -1.38
CA VAL A 116 2.58 -4.32 -0.84
C VAL A 116 2.18 -3.41 -1.99
N TYR A 117 1.01 -2.80 -1.88
CA TYR A 117 0.55 -1.79 -2.84
C TYR A 117 1.07 -0.42 -2.44
N ASP A 118 1.40 0.39 -3.44
CA ASP A 118 1.60 1.83 -3.24
C ASP A 118 0.27 2.52 -2.91
N HIS A 119 0.37 3.66 -2.21
CA HIS A 119 -0.80 4.43 -1.75
C HIS A 119 -1.68 4.91 -2.92
N ASP A 120 -1.07 5.22 -4.05
CA ASP A 120 -1.69 5.77 -5.25
C ASP A 120 -1.95 4.71 -6.34
N HIS A 121 -1.91 3.42 -6.03
CA HIS A 121 -2.31 2.36 -6.95
C HIS A 121 -3.67 2.65 -7.63
N PRO A 122 -3.84 2.32 -8.93
CA PRO A 122 -2.85 1.76 -9.84
C PRO A 122 -2.02 2.83 -10.57
N HIS A 123 -0.71 2.63 -10.65
CA HIS A 123 0.21 3.35 -11.54
C HIS A 123 1.30 2.42 -12.08
N ASN A 124 1.98 2.86 -13.15
CA ASN A 124 3.05 2.12 -13.83
C ASN A 124 4.29 2.99 -14.14
N ASN A 125 4.49 4.06 -13.35
CA ASN A 125 5.58 5.02 -13.58
C ASN A 125 6.98 4.44 -13.22
N ASP A 126 7.03 3.31 -12.52
CA ASP A 126 8.24 2.65 -12.03
C ASP A 126 8.28 1.15 -12.39
N TYR A 127 9.49 0.56 -12.37
CA TYR A 127 9.69 -0.89 -12.57
C TYR A 127 9.01 -1.69 -11.44
N GLY A 128 8.28 -2.76 -11.81
CA GLY A 128 7.41 -3.49 -10.86
C GLY A 128 5.99 -2.92 -10.74
N GLY A 129 5.74 -1.72 -11.26
CA GLY A 129 4.45 -1.04 -11.14
C GLY A 129 4.15 -0.62 -9.70
N SER A 130 2.87 -0.56 -9.35
CA SER A 130 2.38 -0.09 -8.04
C SER A 130 2.21 -1.21 -7.00
N ILE A 131 2.78 -2.39 -7.26
CA ILE A 131 2.70 -3.58 -6.39
C ILE A 131 4.09 -4.19 -6.27
N SER A 132 4.70 -4.09 -5.09
CA SER A 132 5.99 -4.72 -4.79
C SER A 132 5.79 -6.09 -4.15
N VAL A 133 6.55 -7.10 -4.60
CA VAL A 133 6.51 -8.46 -4.01
C VAL A 133 7.81 -8.73 -3.25
N PHE A 134 7.71 -8.90 -1.94
CA PHE A 134 8.82 -9.16 -1.03
C PHE A 134 8.86 -10.64 -0.64
N SER A 135 10.06 -11.21 -0.58
CA SER A 135 10.29 -12.51 0.05
C SER A 135 10.57 -12.30 1.54
N ILE A 136 9.70 -12.81 2.40
CA ILE A 136 9.93 -12.86 3.84
C ILE A 136 10.85 -14.05 4.14
N GLU A 137 10.53 -15.21 3.58
CA GLU A 137 11.36 -16.40 3.65
C GLU A 137 11.39 -17.09 2.29
N PRO A 138 12.59 -17.36 1.73
CA PRO A 138 13.91 -16.99 2.24
C PRO A 138 14.17 -15.46 2.19
N ASP A 139 15.02 -14.96 3.08
CA ASP A 139 15.47 -13.56 3.05
C ASP A 139 16.50 -13.35 1.94
N LEU A 140 16.12 -12.56 0.93
CA LEU A 140 16.95 -12.28 -0.24
C LEU A 140 18.24 -11.50 0.10
N LEU A 141 18.23 -10.64 1.12
CA LEU A 141 19.43 -9.90 1.52
C LEU A 141 20.47 -10.84 2.13
N THR A 142 20.00 -11.77 2.98
CA THR A 142 20.85 -12.82 3.53
C THR A 142 21.41 -13.71 2.42
N LEU A 143 20.60 -14.05 1.41
CA LEU A 143 21.05 -14.83 0.26
C LEU A 143 22.08 -14.09 -0.60
N GLU A 144 21.87 -12.81 -0.94
CA GLU A 144 22.86 -12.00 -1.66
C GLU A 144 24.21 -11.98 -0.93
N ALA A 145 24.18 -11.79 0.40
CA ALA A 145 25.39 -11.77 1.21
C ALA A 145 26.13 -13.11 1.20
N GLN A 146 25.41 -14.24 1.21
CA GLN A 146 25.99 -15.57 1.14
C GLN A 146 26.57 -15.89 -0.25
N LEU A 147 25.90 -15.43 -1.31
CA LEU A 147 26.33 -15.62 -2.69
C LEU A 147 27.53 -14.74 -3.05
N GLY A 148 27.66 -13.57 -2.40
CA GLY A 148 28.68 -12.58 -2.73
C GLY A 148 28.41 -11.85 -4.05
N GLU A 149 27.22 -12.01 -4.64
CA GLU A 149 26.76 -11.31 -5.83
C GLU A 149 25.28 -10.94 -5.72
N SER A 150 24.85 -9.93 -6.49
CA SER A 150 23.45 -9.51 -6.53
C SER A 150 22.57 -10.54 -7.23
N ILE A 151 21.37 -10.76 -6.69
CA ILE A 151 20.40 -11.69 -7.28
C ILE A 151 19.72 -11.00 -8.47
N PRO A 152 19.74 -11.60 -9.68
CA PRO A 152 19.07 -11.03 -10.85
C PRO A 152 17.58 -10.74 -10.64
N HIS A 153 17.09 -9.70 -11.31
CA HIS A 153 15.68 -9.29 -11.30
C HIS A 153 15.12 -9.01 -9.89
N THR A 154 15.94 -8.42 -9.02
CA THR A 154 15.51 -7.82 -7.77
C THR A 154 15.53 -6.29 -7.86
N LEU A 155 14.65 -5.62 -7.11
CA LEU A 155 14.60 -4.17 -6.97
C LEU A 155 14.97 -3.80 -5.54
N ARG A 156 15.90 -2.85 -5.40
CA ARG A 156 16.34 -2.35 -4.10
C ARG A 156 15.53 -1.12 -3.71
N HIS A 157 14.89 -1.21 -2.55
CA HIS A 157 14.08 -0.14 -1.99
C HIS A 157 14.93 0.81 -1.13
N PRO A 158 14.50 2.07 -0.92
CA PRO A 158 15.26 3.04 -0.12
C PRO A 158 15.51 2.62 1.34
N ASP A 159 14.67 1.76 1.89
CA ASP A 159 14.82 1.17 3.23
C ASP A 159 15.84 0.00 3.28
N GLY A 160 16.43 -0.33 2.12
CA GLY A 160 17.40 -1.42 1.96
C GLY A 160 16.76 -2.77 1.62
N GLY A 161 15.44 -2.89 1.61
CA GLY A 161 14.72 -4.12 1.27
C GLY A 161 14.88 -4.51 -0.20
N LEU A 162 14.70 -5.81 -0.49
CA LEU A 162 14.68 -6.35 -1.85
C LEU A 162 13.28 -6.87 -2.17
N SER A 163 12.74 -6.43 -3.30
CA SER A 163 11.53 -7.03 -3.89
C SER A 163 11.87 -7.74 -5.21
N LEU A 164 11.03 -8.69 -5.59
CA LEU A 164 11.09 -9.34 -6.90
C LEU A 164 10.64 -8.33 -7.96
N CYS A 165 11.37 -8.23 -9.06
CA CYS A 165 10.99 -7.41 -10.21
C CYS A 165 9.93 -8.17 -11.02
N THR A 166 8.66 -8.02 -10.66
CA THR A 166 7.58 -8.84 -11.22
C THR A 166 7.11 -8.41 -12.60
N VAL A 167 7.29 -7.15 -13.02
CA VAL A 167 6.78 -6.69 -14.31
C VAL A 167 7.67 -5.61 -14.93
N GLU A 168 7.99 -5.75 -16.23
CA GLU A 168 8.55 -4.67 -17.05
C GLU A 168 7.54 -3.53 -17.17
N ALA A 169 7.99 -2.27 -17.13
CA ALA A 169 7.12 -1.08 -17.13
C ALA A 169 6.05 -1.06 -18.25
N GLY A 170 6.31 -1.68 -19.42
CA GLY A 170 5.36 -1.79 -20.53
C GLY A 170 4.31 -2.91 -20.41
N SER A 171 4.51 -3.88 -19.52
CA SER A 171 3.61 -5.02 -19.31
C SER A 171 2.64 -4.81 -18.14
N PHE A 172 2.94 -3.87 -17.24
CA PHE A 172 2.02 -3.47 -16.17
C PHE A 172 0.93 -2.59 -16.76
N ARG A 173 -0.31 -3.03 -16.59
CA ARG A 173 -1.48 -2.29 -17.05
C ARG A 173 -1.99 -1.44 -15.89
N SER A 174 -2.12 -0.14 -16.11
CA SER A 174 -2.60 0.83 -15.11
C SER A 174 -3.96 1.44 -15.49
N ASP A 175 -4.59 0.97 -16.56
CA ASP A 175 -5.91 1.43 -16.96
C ASP A 175 -7.00 0.90 -16.03
N ARG A 176 -7.99 1.74 -15.74
CA ARG A 176 -9.08 1.44 -14.81
C ARG A 176 -9.89 0.19 -15.18
N ASN A 177 -9.80 -0.27 -16.43
CA ASN A 177 -10.49 -1.45 -16.94
C ASN A 177 -9.59 -2.70 -17.06
N ARG A 178 -8.26 -2.59 -16.94
CA ARG A 178 -7.33 -3.74 -17.03
C ARG A 178 -6.12 -3.60 -16.11
N SER A 179 -6.28 -3.03 -14.91
CA SER A 179 -5.20 -2.89 -13.93
C SER A 179 -4.52 -4.23 -13.61
N SER A 180 -3.19 -4.24 -13.55
CA SER A 180 -2.40 -5.39 -13.09
C SER A 180 -2.70 -5.66 -11.61
N THR A 181 -3.13 -6.88 -11.33
CA THR A 181 -3.60 -7.31 -10.01
C THR A 181 -2.48 -7.92 -9.15
N ALA A 182 -2.68 -8.04 -7.84
CA ALA A 182 -1.76 -8.80 -6.99
C ALA A 182 -1.63 -10.26 -7.47
N ALA A 183 -2.71 -10.85 -7.98
CA ALA A 183 -2.68 -12.18 -8.58
C ALA A 183 -1.74 -12.23 -9.80
N SER A 184 -1.74 -11.19 -10.63
CA SER A 184 -0.82 -11.10 -11.77
C SER A 184 0.63 -10.97 -11.30
N SER A 185 0.90 -10.11 -10.32
CA SER A 185 2.23 -9.97 -9.72
C SER A 185 2.73 -11.27 -9.08
N LEU A 186 1.84 -12.02 -8.42
CA LEU A 186 2.16 -13.34 -7.86
C LEU A 186 2.50 -14.38 -8.92
N ALA A 187 1.81 -14.38 -10.06
CA ALA A 187 2.14 -15.29 -11.17
C ALA A 187 3.56 -15.04 -11.70
N TRP A 188 3.96 -13.77 -11.83
CA TRP A 188 5.32 -13.39 -12.18
C TRP A 188 6.34 -13.72 -11.09
N ALA A 189 5.99 -13.52 -9.82
CA ALA A 189 6.82 -13.93 -8.69
C ALA A 189 7.07 -15.45 -8.70
N ALA A 190 6.04 -16.26 -9.00
CA ALA A 190 6.19 -17.71 -9.12
C ALA A 190 7.16 -18.10 -10.25
N LYS A 191 7.09 -17.41 -11.39
CA LYS A 191 8.04 -17.59 -12.51
C LYS A 191 9.47 -17.26 -12.08
N TRP A 192 9.66 -16.13 -11.39
CA TRP A 192 10.96 -15.73 -10.86
C TRP A 192 11.50 -16.74 -9.83
N ILE A 193 10.66 -17.23 -8.92
CA ILE A 193 11.05 -18.23 -7.91
C ILE A 193 11.56 -19.51 -8.56
N ALA A 194 10.87 -20.00 -9.60
CA ALA A 194 11.30 -21.17 -10.34
C ALA A 194 12.65 -20.94 -11.04
N ALA A 195 12.84 -19.77 -11.66
CA ALA A 195 14.12 -19.42 -12.30
C ALA A 195 15.26 -19.29 -11.28
N PHE A 196 15.01 -18.65 -10.14
CA PHE A 196 15.97 -18.50 -9.05
C PHE A 196 16.41 -19.85 -8.50
N GLU A 197 15.48 -20.77 -8.25
CA GLU A 197 15.84 -22.10 -7.72
C GLU A 197 16.60 -22.94 -8.74
N LEU A 198 16.23 -22.92 -10.02
CA LEU A 198 17.02 -23.55 -11.09
C LEU A 198 18.43 -22.96 -11.19
N TRP A 199 18.57 -21.65 -10.99
CA TRP A 199 19.88 -20.99 -10.94
C TRP A 199 20.71 -21.46 -9.74
N MET A 200 20.10 -21.54 -8.56
CA MET A 200 20.75 -22.06 -7.35
C MET A 200 21.17 -23.54 -7.47
N LEU A 201 20.44 -24.33 -8.27
CA LEU A 201 20.79 -25.73 -8.58
C LEU A 201 21.87 -25.87 -9.66
N GLY A 202 22.18 -24.79 -10.38
CA GLY A 202 23.12 -24.79 -11.52
C GLY A 202 22.51 -25.22 -12.85
N ASP A 203 21.19 -25.45 -12.89
CA ASP A 203 20.45 -25.79 -14.12
C ASP A 203 20.16 -24.56 -14.99
N LEU A 204 20.27 -23.36 -14.41
CA LEU A 204 20.26 -22.08 -15.10
C LEU A 204 21.58 -21.34 -14.82
N SER A 205 22.22 -20.79 -15.86
CA SER A 205 23.40 -19.93 -15.68
C SER A 205 23.03 -18.51 -15.27
N SER A 206 23.97 -17.77 -14.66
CA SER A 206 23.75 -16.36 -14.30
C SER A 206 23.45 -15.47 -15.51
N GLU A 207 23.98 -15.78 -16.70
CA GLU A 207 23.68 -15.05 -17.94
C GLU A 207 22.22 -15.28 -18.37
N GLN A 208 21.77 -16.53 -18.35
CA GLN A 208 20.38 -16.87 -18.67
C GLN A 208 19.42 -16.25 -17.65
N PHE A 209 19.75 -16.31 -16.35
CA PHE A 209 18.88 -15.75 -15.31
C PHE A 209 18.82 -14.22 -15.36
N ARG A 210 19.85 -13.52 -15.84
CA ARG A 210 19.81 -12.06 -16.08
C ARG A 210 19.09 -11.67 -17.37
N GLY A 211 18.83 -12.63 -18.25
CA GLY A 211 18.22 -12.40 -19.55
C GLY A 211 16.74 -12.03 -19.44
N HIS A 212 16.24 -11.25 -20.41
CA HIS A 212 14.86 -10.75 -20.41
C HIS A 212 13.80 -11.82 -20.77
N HIS A 213 14.22 -13.07 -20.99
CA HIS A 213 13.31 -14.18 -21.35
C HIS A 213 12.81 -14.97 -20.13
N ILE A 214 13.34 -14.67 -18.93
CA ILE A 214 12.97 -15.28 -17.65
C ILE A 214 11.62 -14.78 -17.16
#